data_AF-A0A3A4U7A3-F1
#
_entry.id   AF-A0A3A4U7A3-F1
#
_cell.length_a   1.000
_cell.length_b   1.000
_cell.length_c   1.000
_cell.angle_alpha   90.00
_cell.angle_beta   90.00
_cell.angle_gamma   90.00
#
_symmetry.space_group_name_H-M   'P 1'
#
loop_
_entity.id
_entity.type
_entity.pdbx_description
1 polymer ?
#
loop_
_entity_poly.entity_id
_entity_poly.type
_entity_poly.pdbx_seq_one_letter_code
_entity_poly.pdbx_strand_id
1 'polypeptide(L)' 'MAHREGQIRIEYEGRISRDLHECLAAFRGVRVKGNSPLVLEAREPEDVLNRILRYLGDDQMMVRRVELRSARAH' A
#
# COMPACT_ATOMS: atom_id res chain seq x y z
N MET A 1 24.11 -2.40 1.52
CA MET A 1 23.36 -1.94 0.33
C MET A 1 22.08 -1.30 0.82
N ALA A 2 21.84 -0.01 0.55
CA ALA A 2 20.60 0.65 0.97
C ALA A 2 19.47 0.11 0.10
N HIS A 3 18.60 -0.73 0.67
CA HIS A 3 17.33 -1.05 0.02
C HIS A 3 16.56 0.26 -0.10
N ARG A 4 16.43 0.80 -1.31
CA ARG A 4 15.68 2.02 -1.55
C ARG A 4 14.20 1.69 -1.42
N GLU A 5 13.59 2.09 -0.31
CA GLU A 5 12.15 1.94 -0.07
C GLU A 5 11.38 2.88 -1.01
N GLY A 6 10.31 2.38 -1.62
CA GLY A 6 9.35 3.17 -2.39
C GLY A 6 8.09 3.47 -1.57
N GLN A 7 7.36 4.51 -1.97
CA GLN A 7 6.14 4.94 -1.30
C GLN A 7 4.91 4.65 -2.17
N ILE A 8 3.86 4.14 -1.54
CA ILE A 8 2.54 3.93 -2.13
C ILE A 8 1.55 4.83 -1.40
N ARG A 9 0.70 5.54 -2.14
CA ARG A 9 -0.43 6.31 -1.59
C ARG A 9 -1.71 5.92 -2.32
N ILE A 10 -2.73 5.53 -1.57
CA ILE A 10 -4.03 5.13 -2.11
C ILE A 10 -5.11 5.96 -1.43
N GLU A 11 -5.84 6.74 -2.23
CA GLU A 11 -7.06 7.42 -1.82
C GLU A 11 -8.25 6.51 -2.15
N TYR A 12 -9.09 6.25 -1.15
CA TYR A 12 -10.22 5.34 -1.25
C TYR A 12 -11.37 5.87 -0.39
N GLU A 13 -12.58 5.39 -0.67
CA GLU A 13 -13.77 5.68 0.15
C GLU A 13 -14.11 4.53 1.08
N GLY A 14 -14.51 4.85 2.30
CA GLY A 14 -14.84 3.89 3.34
C GLY A 14 -13.79 3.81 4.44
N ARG A 15 -13.74 2.67 5.13
CA ARG A 15 -12.81 2.43 6.25
C ARG A 15 -12.07 1.12 6.02
N ILE A 16 -10.74 1.16 6.09
CA ILE A 16 -9.91 -0.05 6.04
C ILE A 16 -10.39 -1.04 7.11
N SER A 17 -10.66 -2.27 6.69
CA SER A 17 -11.02 -3.37 7.56
C SER A 17 -9.85 -3.75 8.48
N ARG A 18 -10.16 -4.34 9.64
CA ARG A 18 -9.11 -4.87 10.53
C ARG A 18 -8.28 -5.93 9.82
N ASP A 19 -8.91 -6.74 8.98
CA ASP A 19 -8.27 -7.82 8.21
C ASP A 19 -7.23 -7.27 7.23
N LEU A 20 -7.56 -6.18 6.53
CA LEU A 20 -6.59 -5.48 5.67
C LEU A 20 -5.43 -4.89 6.50
N HIS A 21 -5.70 -4.35 7.68
CA HIS A 21 -4.65 -3.90 8.59
C HIS A 21 -3.70 -5.02 9.02
N GLU A 22 -4.25 -6.18 9.39
CA GLU A 22 -3.48 -7.36 9.78
C GLU A 22 -2.68 -7.92 8.58
N CYS A 23 -3.26 -7.92 7.38
CA CYS A 23 -2.57 -8.30 6.16
C CYS A 23 -1.39 -7.36 5.84
N LEU A 24 -1.58 -6.05 5.95
CA LEU A 24 -0.51 -5.07 5.74
C LEU A 24 0.63 -5.25 6.75
N ALA A 25 0.30 -5.51 8.02
CA ALA A 25 1.29 -5.78 9.06
C ALA A 25 2.06 -7.10 8.83
N ALA A 26 1.47 -8.07 8.13
CA ALA A 26 2.12 -9.33 7.79
C ALA A 26 3.12 -9.22 6.62
N PHE A 27 3.05 -8.16 5.80
CA PHE A 27 4.01 -7.96 4.72
C PHE A 27 5.38 -7.54 5.27
N ARG A 28 6.38 -8.41 5.08
CA ARG A 28 7.77 -8.09 5.44
C ARG A 28 8.27 -6.89 4.64
N GLY A 29 8.82 -5.90 5.34
CA GLY A 29 9.39 -4.71 4.72
C GLY A 29 8.34 -3.70 4.24
N VAL A 30 7.08 -3.83 4.70
CA VAL A 30 6.05 -2.79 4.55
C VAL A 30 5.88 -2.05 5.87
N ARG A 31 5.74 -0.73 5.79
CA ARG A 31 5.42 0.13 6.93
C ARG A 31 4.24 1.02 6.58
N VAL A 32 3.18 0.94 7.37
CA VAL A 32 2.03 1.84 7.26
C VAL A 32 2.37 3.18 7.90
N LYS A 33 2.13 4.28 7.17
CA LYS A 33 2.38 5.67 7.60
C LYS A 33 1.10 6.48 7.79
N GLY A 34 0.03 6.08 7.11
CA GLY A 34 -1.27 6.74 7.19
C GLY A 34 -2.35 5.81 6.68
N ASN A 35 -3.58 6.02 7.17
CA ASN A 35 -4.72 5.18 6.81
C ASN A 35 -5.70 5.92 5.90
N SER A 36 -5.86 7.23 6.01
CA SER A 36 -6.77 8.00 5.15
C SER A 36 -6.09 9.29 4.67
N PRO A 37 -5.37 9.27 3.53
CA PRO A 37 -5.22 8.13 2.61
C PRO A 37 -4.30 7.03 3.14
N LEU A 38 -4.40 5.84 2.55
CA LEU A 38 -3.49 4.74 2.87
C LEU A 38 -2.11 5.07 2.32
N VAL A 39 -1.13 5.25 3.21
CA VAL A 39 0.26 5.57 2.85
C VAL A 39 1.16 4.47 3.37
N LEU A 40 1.96 3.89 2.48
CA LEU A 40 2.84 2.78 2.77
C LEU A 40 4.26 3.04 2.28
N GLU A 41 5.25 2.63 3.04
CA GLU A 41 6.62 2.44 2.58
C GLU A 41 6.86 0.95 2.37
N ALA A 42 7.46 0.58 1.24
CA ALA A 42 7.72 -0.81 0.90
C ALA A 42 9.05 -0.96 0.14
N ARG A 43 9.76 -2.06 0.39
CA ARG A 43 10.96 -2.42 -0.40
C ARG A 43 10.61 -2.81 -1.85
N GLU A 44 9.48 -3.50 -2.03
CA GLU A 44 8.96 -3.95 -3.32
C GLU A 44 7.57 -3.33 -3.53
N PRO A 45 7.51 -2.01 -3.83
CA PRO A 45 6.26 -1.26 -3.74
C PRO A 45 5.25 -1.64 -4.84
N GLU A 46 5.69 -2.16 -5.97
CA GLU A 46 4.82 -2.64 -7.05
C GLU A 46 4.06 -3.91 -6.66
N ASP A 47 4.76 -4.90 -6.08
CA ASP A 47 4.15 -6.14 -5.62
C ASP A 47 3.18 -5.91 -4.46
N VAL A 48 3.57 -5.02 -3.54
CA VAL A 48 2.72 -4.61 -2.41
C VAL A 48 1.47 -3.90 -2.93
N LEU A 49 1.61 -2.96 -3.87
CA LEU A 49 0.48 -2.26 -4.47
C LEU A 49 -0.51 -3.24 -5.13
N ASN A 50 -0.01 -4.16 -5.94
CA ASN A 50 -0.87 -5.14 -6.64
C ASN A 50 -1.68 -5.99 -5.65
N ARG A 51 -1.06 -6.43 -4.55
CA ARG A 51 -1.77 -7.18 -3.50
C ARG A 51 -2.84 -6.34 -2.82
N ILE A 52 -2.55 -5.08 -2.51
CA ILE A 52 -3.50 -4.20 -1.82
C ILE A 52 -4.68 -3.85 -2.71
N LEU A 53 -4.45 -3.56 -4.00
CA LEU A 53 -5.54 -3.30 -4.94
C LEU A 53 -6.47 -4.51 -5.07
N ARG A 54 -5.93 -5.73 -5.00
CA ARG A 54 -6.76 -6.94 -4.96
C ARG A 54 -7.63 -6.99 -3.70
N TYR A 55 -7.05 -6.78 -2.51
CA TYR A 55 -7.83 -6.74 -1.25
C TYR A 55 -8.90 -5.66 -1.27
N LEU A 56 -8.57 -4.45 -1.73
CA LEU A 56 -9.53 -3.36 -1.85
C LEU A 56 -10.65 -3.70 -2.84
N GLY A 57 -10.33 -4.41 -3.94
CA GLY A 57 -11.32 -4.92 -4.88
C GLY A 57 -12.23 -5.98 -4.26
N ASP A 58 -11.67 -6.93 -3.50
CA ASP A 58 -12.42 -7.99 -2.82
C ASP A 58 -13.38 -7.38 -1.75
N ASP A 59 -12.94 -6.34 -1.04
CA ASP A 59 -13.75 -5.58 -0.07
C ASP A 59 -14.72 -4.55 -0.74
N GLN A 60 -14.77 -4.51 -2.07
CA GLN A 60 -15.55 -3.54 -2.86
C GLN A 60 -15.29 -2.07 -2.48
N MET A 61 -14.07 -1.77 -2.04
CA MET A 61 -13.61 -0.42 -1.72
C MET A 61 -13.43 0.40 -3.00
N MET A 62 -14.04 1.58 -3.06
CA MET A 62 -13.85 2.47 -4.20
C MET A 62 -12.52 3.22 -4.09
N VAL A 63 -11.56 2.84 -4.93
CA VAL A 63 -10.28 3.53 -5.07
C VAL A 63 -10.46 4.76 -5.98
N ARG A 64 -10.08 5.93 -5.47
CA ARG A 64 -10.15 7.21 -6.17
C ARG A 64 -8.84 7.55 -6.89
N ARG A 65 -7.71 7.31 -6.23
CA ARG A 65 -6.39 7.65 -6.75
C ARG A 65 -5.34 6.71 -6.20
N VAL A 66 -4.37 6.35 -7.04
CA VAL A 66 -3.20 5.56 -6.67
C VAL A 66 -1.97 6.32 -7.12
N GLU A 67 -1.01 6.49 -6.21
CA GLU A 67 0.31 7.03 -6.52
C GLU A 67 1.39 6.05 -6.07
N LEU A 68 2.32 5.78 -6.98
CA LEU A 68 3.50 4.96 -6.72
C LEU A 68 4.74 5.82 -6.95
N ARG A 69 5.53 6.01 -5.89
CA ARG A 69 6.85 6.64 -5.96
C ARG A 69 7.90 5.58 -5.68
N SER A 70 8.31 4.90 -6.75
CA SER A 70 9.48 4.03 -6.73
C SER A 70 10.73 4.91 -6.71
N ALA A 71 11.66 4.64 -5.80
CA ALA A 71 13.00 5.22 -5.88
C ALA A 71 13.72 4.59 -7.08
N ARG A 72 13.49 5.13 -8.28
CA ARG A 72 14.06 4.63 -9.53
C ARG A 72 15.57 4.50 -9.36
N ALA A 73 16.08 3.29 -9.51
CA ALA A 73 17.48 3.07 -9.84
C ALA A 73 17.67 3.61 -11.26
N HIS A 74 18.24 4.81 -11.37
CA HIS A 74 18.98 5.19 -12.56
C HIS A 74 20.35 4.51 -12.51
#